data_AF-A0A4R5DR28-F1
#
_entry.id   AF-A0A4R5DR28-F1
#
_cell.length_a   1.000
_cell.length_b   1.000
_cell.length_c   1.000
_cell.angle_alpha   90.00
_cell.angle_beta   90.00
_cell.angle_gamma   90.00
#
_symmetry.space_group_name_H-M   'P 1'
#
loop_
_entity.id
_entity.type
_entity.pdbx_description
1 polymer ?
#
loop_
_entity_poly.entity_id
_entity_poly.type
_entity_poly.pdbx_seq_one_letter_code
_entity_poly.pdbx_strand_id
1 'polypeptide(L)'
;MIPTKPKKVYKAQVHIIHSMIHMAKNKLKYEKWTKPRDFVEANIWAFERMNLSLRENYGLVYDPVYSWQAAELFFEGIKSQDY
;
A
#
# COMPACT_ATOMS: atom_id res chain seq x y z
N MET A 1 7.99 -16.21 -21.52
CA MET A 1 8.62 -15.04 -20.85
C MET A 1 7.60 -14.44 -19.90
N ILE A 2 7.88 -14.41 -18.61
CA ILE A 2 7.02 -13.69 -17.65
C ILE A 2 7.19 -12.20 -17.98
N PRO A 3 6.13 -11.46 -18.35
CA PRO A 3 6.28 -10.05 -18.71
C PRO A 3 6.85 -9.31 -17.50
N THR A 4 8.06 -8.76 -17.68
CA THR A 4 8.68 -7.88 -16.70
C THR A 4 7.81 -6.64 -16.59
N LYS A 5 7.04 -6.56 -15.50
CA LYS A 5 6.23 -5.39 -15.17
C LYS A 5 7.09 -4.13 -15.34
N PRO A 6 6.64 -3.09 -16.06
CA PRO A 6 7.43 -1.89 -16.25
C PRO A 6 7.75 -1.26 -14.89
N LYS A 7 9.04 -1.30 -14.50
CA LYS A 7 9.54 -0.88 -13.16
C LYS A 7 9.06 0.51 -12.72
N LYS A 8 8.81 1.42 -13.67
CA LYS A 8 8.31 2.78 -13.41
C LYS A 8 6.84 2.80 -12.95
N VAL A 9 5.98 2.02 -13.60
CA VAL A 9 4.54 1.94 -13.25
C VAL A 9 4.38 1.32 -11.87
N TYR A 10 5.17 0.29 -11.57
CA TYR A 10 5.25 -0.34 -10.26
C TYR A 10 5.56 0.66 -9.13
N LYS A 11 6.65 1.43 -9.25
CA LYS A 11 7.03 2.41 -8.23
C LYS A 11 5.93 3.45 -8.03
N ALA A 12 5.33 3.94 -9.12
CA ALA A 12 4.24 4.90 -9.04
C ALA A 12 3.04 4.32 -8.27
N GLN A 13 2.65 3.07 -8.55
CA GLN A 13 1.56 2.39 -7.83
C GLN A 13 1.82 2.27 -6.34
N VAL A 14 3.04 1.86 -5.95
CA VAL A 14 3.43 1.76 -4.53
C VAL A 14 3.29 3.11 -3.83
N HIS A 15 3.73 4.21 -4.44
CA HIS A 15 3.63 5.54 -3.85
C HIS A 15 2.19 6.08 -3.81
N ILE A 16 1.34 5.73 -4.78
CA ILE A 16 -0.09 6.08 -4.73
C ILE A 16 -0.75 5.33 -3.57
N ILE A 17 -0.54 4.02 -3.45
CA ILE A 17 -1.09 3.22 -2.34
C ILE A 17 -0.57 3.76 -1.00
N HIS A 18 0.73 4.08 -0.91
CA HIS A 18 1.33 4.68 0.28
C HIS A 18 0.62 5.98 0.69
N SER A 19 0.34 6.86 -0.29
CA SER A 19 -0.41 8.10 -0.04
C SER A 19 -1.85 7.82 0.42
N MET A 20 -2.51 6.80 -0.15
CA MET A 20 -3.84 6.37 0.28
C MET A 20 -3.85 5.81 1.71
N ILE A 21 -2.81 5.08 2.11
CA ILE A 21 -2.64 4.62 3.50
C ILE A 21 -2.57 5.82 4.44
N HIS A 22 -1.77 6.85 4.13
CA HIS A 22 -1.68 8.07 4.94
C HIS A 22 -3.02 8.79 5.06
N MET A 23 -3.77 8.92 3.96
CA MET A 23 -5.11 9.54 3.98
C MET A 23 -6.11 8.73 4.81
N ALA A 24 -5.98 7.40 4.81
CA ALA A 24 -6.87 6.50 5.53
C ALA A 24 -6.40 6.17 6.95
N LYS A 25 -5.23 6.62 7.40
CA LYS A 25 -4.54 6.11 8.60
C LYS A 25 -5.42 6.03 9.86
N ASN A 26 -6.30 7.03 10.07
CA ASN A 26 -7.20 7.08 11.23
C ASN A 26 -8.28 5.99 11.23
N LYS A 27 -8.51 5.34 10.08
CA LYS A 27 -9.46 4.23 9.89
C LYS A 27 -8.76 2.87 9.84
N LEU A 28 -7.42 2.86 9.79
CA LEU A 28 -6.63 1.64 9.69
C LEU A 28 -6.12 1.26 11.07
N LYS A 29 -6.13 -0.05 11.38
CA LYS A 29 -5.68 -0.54 12.69
C LYS A 29 -4.15 -0.66 12.76
N TYR A 30 -3.39 0.37 12.41
CA TYR A 30 -1.93 0.26 12.22
C TYR A 30 -1.12 0.14 13.53
N GLU A 31 -1.57 0.76 14.61
CA GLU A 31 -0.85 0.79 15.91
C GLU A 31 -0.60 -0.60 16.51
N LYS A 32 -1.40 -1.59 16.11
CA LYS A 32 -1.32 -2.97 16.62
C LYS A 32 -0.36 -3.85 15.83
N TRP A 33 0.16 -3.39 14.70
CA TRP A 33 0.93 -4.21 13.77
C TRP A 33 2.28 -3.57 13.49
N THR A 34 3.36 -4.30 13.77
CA THR A 34 4.72 -3.88 13.43
C THR A 34 5.21 -4.46 12.11
N LYS A 35 4.49 -5.46 11.59
CA LYS A 35 4.78 -6.14 10.33
C LYS A 35 3.85 -5.62 9.22
N PRO A 36 4.40 -5.17 8.08
CA PRO A 36 3.63 -4.65 6.94
C PRO A 36 2.59 -5.63 6.39
N ARG A 37 2.89 -6.93 6.36
CA ARG A 37 1.96 -7.95 5.86
C ARG A 37 0.75 -8.10 6.77
N ASP A 38 0.98 -8.27 8.07
CA ASP A 38 -0.09 -8.39 9.09
C ASP A 38 -0.99 -7.14 9.07
N PHE A 39 -0.41 -5.95 8.87
CA PHE A 39 -1.16 -4.71 8.69
C PHE A 39 -2.06 -4.74 7.44
N VAL A 40 -1.54 -5.18 6.29
CA VAL A 40 -2.33 -5.29 5.05
C VAL A 40 -3.44 -6.33 5.21
N GLU A 41 -3.16 -7.49 5.79
CA GLU A 41 -4.12 -8.56 6.01
C GLU A 41 -5.23 -8.15 6.99
N ALA A 42 -4.86 -7.54 8.13
CA ALA A 42 -5.82 -7.05 9.12
C ALA A 42 -6.71 -5.92 8.59
N ASN A 43 -6.29 -5.23 7.53
CA ASN A 43 -7.04 -4.16 6.87
C ASN A 43 -7.39 -4.51 5.41
N ILE A 44 -7.50 -5.80 5.07
CA ILE A 44 -7.66 -6.25 3.67
C ILE A 44 -8.81 -5.56 2.96
N TRP A 45 -9.94 -5.35 3.64
CA TRP A 45 -11.11 -4.63 3.13
C TRP A 45 -10.78 -3.21 2.64
N ALA A 46 -9.85 -2.51 3.31
CA ALA A 46 -9.45 -1.16 2.96
C ALA A 46 -8.53 -1.18 1.75
N PHE A 47 -7.56 -2.10 1.75
CA PHE A 47 -6.64 -2.30 0.63
C PHE A 47 -7.40 -2.71 -0.62
N GLU A 48 -8.36 -3.64 -0.54
CA GLU A 48 -9.24 -4.01 -1.66
C GLU A 48 -9.98 -2.80 -2.26
N ARG A 49 -10.49 -1.89 -1.42
CA ARG A 49 -11.12 -0.65 -1.90
C ARG A 49 -10.12 0.32 -2.55
N MET A 50 -8.91 0.45 -1.98
CA MET A 50 -7.85 1.25 -2.58
C MET A 50 -7.48 0.71 -3.97
N ASN A 51 -7.40 -0.61 -4.10
CA ASN A 51 -7.09 -1.28 -5.36
C ASN A 51 -8.20 -1.14 -6.40
N LEU A 52 -9.45 -1.24 -5.97
CA LEU A 52 -10.60 -0.99 -6.83
C LEU A 52 -10.55 0.44 -7.38
N SER A 53 -10.32 1.42 -6.51
CA SER A 53 -10.17 2.84 -6.92
C SER A 53 -9.01 3.04 -7.90
N LEU A 54 -7.87 2.36 -7.69
CA LEU A 54 -6.74 2.39 -8.61
C LEU A 54 -7.09 1.85 -10.00
N ARG A 55 -7.81 0.73 -10.04
CA ARG A 55 -8.24 0.11 -11.28
C ARG A 55 -9.25 1.00 -12.03
N GLU A 56 -10.25 1.51 -11.32
CA GLU A 56 -11.34 2.31 -11.91
C GLU A 56 -10.86 3.67 -12.40
N ASN A 57 -10.02 4.37 -11.63
CA ASN A 57 -9.64 5.75 -11.94
C ASN A 57 -8.37 5.85 -12.78
N TYR A 58 -7.48 4.87 -12.71
CA TYR A 58 -6.16 4.93 -13.36
C TYR A 58 -5.88 3.76 -14.31
N GLY A 59 -6.79 2.79 -14.44
CA GLY A 59 -6.57 1.60 -15.28
C GLY A 59 -5.42 0.70 -14.80
N LEU A 60 -5.03 0.84 -13.53
CA LEU A 60 -3.82 0.25 -12.98
C LEU A 60 -4.08 -1.17 -12.45
N VAL A 61 -3.26 -2.14 -12.87
CA VAL A 61 -3.37 -3.54 -12.44
C VAL A 61 -2.75 -3.72 -11.05
N TYR A 62 -3.53 -4.23 -10.12
CA TYR A 62 -3.10 -4.48 -8.74
C TYR A 62 -2.35 -5.81 -8.57
N ASP A 63 -1.34 -5.79 -7.70
CA ASP A 63 -0.71 -6.98 -7.13
C ASP A 63 -0.59 -6.76 -5.60
N PRO A 64 -0.98 -7.74 -4.76
CA PRO A 64 -0.81 -7.69 -3.31
C PRO A 64 0.56 -7.25 -2.82
N VAL A 65 1.62 -7.57 -3.56
CA VAL A 65 2.99 -7.15 -3.25
C VAL A 65 3.12 -5.63 -3.17
N TYR A 66 2.30 -4.87 -3.91
CA TYR A 66 2.37 -3.41 -3.91
C TYR A 66 1.83 -2.82 -2.60
N SER A 67 0.79 -3.46 -2.03
CA SER A 67 0.24 -3.09 -0.73
C SER A 67 1.25 -3.35 0.39
N TRP A 68 1.97 -4.48 0.33
CA TRP A 68 3.01 -4.79 1.32
C TRP A 68 4.15 -3.79 1.30
N GLN A 69 4.64 -3.42 0.11
CA GLN A 69 5.69 -2.40 0.02
C GLN A 69 5.22 -0.99 0.38
N ALA A 70 3.98 -0.64 0.02
CA ALA A 70 3.40 0.63 0.46
C ALA A 70 3.27 0.70 1.99
N ALA A 71 2.92 -0.43 2.62
CA ALA A 71 2.91 -0.55 4.08
C ALA A 71 4.32 -0.49 4.69
N GLU A 72 5.33 -1.10 4.06
CA GLU A 72 6.74 -0.94 4.47
C GLU A 72 7.14 0.53 4.54
N LEU A 73 6.91 1.28 3.45
CA LEU A 73 7.20 2.72 3.39
C LEU A 73 6.45 3.51 4.47
N PHE A 74 5.18 3.16 4.73
CA PHE A 74 4.38 3.81 5.76
C PHE A 74 4.99 3.63 7.16
N PHE A 75 5.37 2.40 7.50
CA PHE A 75 5.99 2.12 8.81
C PHE A 75 7.40 2.69 8.94
N GLU A 76 8.18 2.76 7.86
CA GLU A 76 9.46 3.50 7.83
C GLU A 76 9.24 5.00 8.13
N GLY A 77 8.20 5.60 7.52
CA GLY A 77 7.81 6.98 7.76
C GLY A 77 7.40 7.25 9.21
N ILE A 78 6.67 6.34 9.85
CA ILE A 78 6.32 6.47 11.28
C ILE A 78 7.58 6.41 12.15
N LYS A 79 8.43 5.38 11.95
CA LYS A 79 9.64 5.20 12.75
C LYS A 79 10.63 6.37 12.65
N SER A 80 10.65 7.07 11.52
CA SER A 80 11.51 8.25 11.33
C SER A 80 10.96 9.53 11.97
N GLN A 81 9.69 9.58 12.34
CA GLN A 81 9.11 10.69 13.11
C GLN A 81 9.25 10.50 14.63
N ASP A 82 9.62 9.30 15.07
CA ASP A 82 9.85 8.96 16.49
C ASP A 82 11.30 9.24 16.97
N TYR A 83 12.17 9.78 16.10
CA TYR A 83 13.55 10.22 16.39
C TYR A 83 13.71 11.72 16.14
#